data_AF-A0A498DXB6-F1
#
_entry.id   AF-A0A498DXB6-F1
#
_cell.length_a   1.000
_cell.length_b   1.000
_cell.length_c   1.000
_cell.angle_alpha   90.00
_cell.angle_beta   90.00
_cell.angle_gamma   90.00
#
_symmetry.space_group_name_H-M   'P 1'
#
loop_
_entity.id
_entity.type
_entity.pdbx_description
1 polymer ?
#
loop_
_entity_poly.entity_id
_entity_poly.type
_entity_poly.pdbx_seq_one_letter_code
_entity_poly.pdbx_strand_id
1 'polypeptide(L)' 'MTWAQLLEQWPLIETDLHAEYGIDVGSGILRARTWRWLRVRIAGLLTADTRVARHFAPPEK' A
#
# COMPACT_ATOMS: atom_id res chain seq x y z
N MET A 1 -13.15 -6.68 2.42
CA MET A 1 -12.03 -5.86 2.93
C MET A 1 -12.48 -4.42 3.08
N THR A 2 -12.26 -3.81 4.25
CA THR A 2 -12.49 -2.38 4.49
C THR A 2 -11.17 -1.60 4.45
N TRP A 3 -11.25 -0.26 4.38
CA TRP A 3 -10.04 0.59 4.49
C TRP A 3 -9.35 0.46 5.84
N ALA A 4 -10.09 0.23 6.92
CA ALA A 4 -9.50 0.04 8.24
C ALA A 4 -8.62 -1.23 8.28
N GLN A 5 -9.15 -2.36 7.81
CA GLN A 5 -8.41 -3.62 7.68
C GLN A 5 -7.17 -3.48 6.80
N LEU A 6 -7.28 -2.73 5.70
CA LEU A 6 -6.14 -2.46 4.81
C LEU A 6 -5.06 -1.64 5.53
N LEU A 7 -5.44 -0.59 6.25
CA LEU A 7 -4.50 0.27 6.96
C LEU A 7 -3.89 -0.38 8.22
N GLU A 8 -4.54 -1.39 8.81
CA GLU A 8 -3.92 -2.25 9.84
C GLU A 8 -2.66 -2.96 9.30
N GLN A 9 -2.60 -3.19 7.98
CA GLN A 9 -1.43 -3.76 7.30
C GLN A 9 -0.47 -2.68 6.78
N TRP A 10 -0.37 -1.54 7.49
CA TRP A 10 0.52 -0.43 7.11
C TRP A 10 1.96 -0.86 6.80
N PRO A 11 2.62 -1.77 7.56
CA PRO A 11 3.98 -2.19 7.23
C PRO A 11 4.12 -2.85 5.85
N LEU A 12 3.11 -3.60 5.40
CA LEU A 12 3.08 -4.18 4.05
C LEU A 12 2.90 -3.09 3.00
N ILE A 13 1.98 -2.15 3.24
CA ILE A 13 1.73 -1.00 2.37
C ILE A 13 3.00 -0.15 2.21
N GLU A 14 3.66 0.19 3.31
CA GLU A 14 4.89 0.98 3.31
C GLU A 14 6.01 0.30 2.52
N THR A 15 6.20 -1.00 2.75
CA THR A 15 7.19 -1.80 2.01
C THR A 15 6.88 -1.83 0.51
N ASP A 16 5.62 -2.07 0.15
CA ASP A 16 5.20 -2.18 -1.24
C ASP A 16 5.17 -0.82 -1.95
N LEU A 17 4.86 0.28 -1.25
CA LEU A 17 4.99 1.65 -1.79
C LEU A 17 6.43 1.96 -2.16
N HIS A 18 7.40 1.54 -1.34
CA HIS A 18 8.81 1.70 -1.64
C HIS A 18 9.23 0.79 -2.79
N ALA A 19 8.87 -0.50 -2.77
CA ALA A 19 9.28 -1.47 -3.77
C ALA A 19 8.71 -1.19 -5.17
N GLU A 20 7.41 -0.88 -5.28
CA GLU A 20 6.72 -0.72 -6.57
C GLU A 20 6.85 0.69 -7.16
N TYR A 21 6.93 1.71 -6.30
CA TYR A 21 6.87 3.11 -6.73
C TYR A 21 8.07 3.96 -6.30
N GLY A 22 9.03 3.41 -5.55
CA GLY A 22 10.15 4.18 -4.99
C GLY A 22 9.70 5.23 -3.95
N ILE A 23 8.53 5.03 -3.32
CA ILE A 23 7.98 5.98 -2.35
C ILE A 23 8.43 5.58 -0.95
N ASP A 24 9.37 6.33 -0.39
CA ASP A 24 9.69 6.28 1.04
C ASP A 24 8.72 7.18 1.81
N VAL A 25 7.82 6.59 2.61
CA VAL A 25 6.88 7.33 3.45
C VAL A 25 7.55 8.04 4.64
N GLY A 26 8.72 7.56 5.07
CA GLY A 26 9.55 8.19 6.11
C GLY A 26 10.22 9.49 5.67
N SER A 27 10.37 9.70 4.36
CA SER A 27 10.97 10.91 3.77
C SER A 27 10.22 12.22 4.06
N GLY A 28 9.00 12.15 4.60
CA GLY A 28 8.12 13.30 4.81
C GLY A 28 7.21 13.61 3.62
N ILE A 29 7.22 12.79 2.57
CA ILE A 29 6.38 12.94 1.37
C ILE A 29 4.88 13.06 1.71
N LEU A 30 4.42 12.41 2.79
CA LEU A 30 3.03 12.45 3.23
C LEU A 30 2.58 13.83 3.73
N ARG A 31 3.51 14.70 4.14
CA ARG A 31 3.21 16.11 4.46
C ARG A 31 3.05 16.97 3.22
N ALA A 32 3.64 16.58 2.09
CA ALA A 32 3.65 17.34 0.84
C ALA A 32 2.56 16.91 -0.15
N ARG A 33 1.90 15.78 0.08
CA ARG A 33 0.91 15.18 -0.83
C ARG A 33 -0.43 15.00 -0.15
N THR A 34 -1.49 15.03 -0.94
CA THR A 34 -2.85 14.87 -0.44
C THR A 34 -3.17 13.42 -0.10
N TRP A 35 -4.16 13.18 0.76
CA TRP A 35 -4.66 11.83 1.01
C TRP A 35 -5.11 11.11 -0.27
N ARG A 36 -5.75 11.82 -1.21
CA ARG A 36 -6.13 11.25 -2.52
C ARG A 36 -4.93 10.67 -3.26
N TRP A 37 -3.78 11.34 -3.22
CA TRP A 37 -2.55 10.88 -3.87
C TRP A 37 -2.10 9.52 -3.32
N LEU A 38 -2.06 9.39 -1.99
CA LEU A 38 -1.68 8.15 -1.32
C LEU A 38 -2.72 7.04 -1.57
N ARG A 39 -4.01 7.36 -1.40
CA ARG A 39 -5.13 6.42 -1.58
C ARG A 39 -5.11 5.72 -2.94
N VAL A 40 -4.85 6.45 -4.03
CA VAL A 40 -4.79 5.86 -5.38
C VAL A 40 -3.62 4.88 -5.52
N ARG A 41 -2.47 5.16 -4.87
CA ARG A 41 -1.30 4.27 -4.91
C ARG A 41 -1.52 3.01 -4.10
N ILE A 42 -2.11 3.14 -2.91
CA ILE A 42 -2.52 1.98 -2.10
C ILE A 42 -3.51 1.10 -2.89
N ALA A 43 -4.48 1.70 -3.58
CA ALA A 43 -5.40 0.94 -4.43
C ALA A 43 -4.67 0.21 -5.58
N GLY A 44 -3.66 0.84 -6.19
CA GLY A 44 -2.83 0.21 -7.23
C GLY A 44 -2.03 -1.00 -6.70
N LEU A 45 -1.57 -0.96 -5.46
CA LEU A 45 -0.87 -2.11 -4.86
C LEU A 45 -1.76 -3.37 -4.82
N LEU A 46 -3.06 -3.21 -4.61
CA LEU A 46 -4.03 -4.32 -4.58
C LEU A 46 -4.29 -4.93 -5.97
N THR A 47 -3.91 -4.25 -7.04
CA THR A 47 -4.10 -4.72 -8.43
C THR A 47 -2.87 -5.43 -9.00
N ALA A 48 -1.74 -5.39 -8.27
CA ALA A 48 -0.49 -6.03 -8.66
C ALA A 48 -0.14 -7.17 -7.70
N ASP A 49 0.85 -7.99 -8.05
CA ASP A 49 1.32 -9.11 -7.22
C ASP A 49 2.23 -8.63 -6.06
N THR A 50 1.62 -7.89 -5.14
CA THR A 50 2.30 -7.27 -3.99
C THR A 50 2.08 -8.06 -2.70
N ARG A 51 2.84 -7.74 -1.64
CA ARG A 51 2.67 -8.41 -0.33
C ARG A 51 1.30 -8.09 0.25
N VAL A 52 0.86 -6.85 0.15
CA VAL A 52 -0.47 -6.44 0.62
C VAL A 52 -1.58 -7.12 -0.20
N ALA A 53 -1.42 -7.27 -1.52
CA ALA A 53 -2.39 -8.00 -2.34
C ALA A 53 -2.49 -9.48 -1.93
N ARG A 54 -1.35 -10.18 -1.81
CA ARG A 54 -1.31 -11.59 -1.38
C ARG A 54 -1.82 -11.80 0.05
N HIS A 55 -1.69 -10.81 0.92
CA HIS A 55 -2.25 -10.87 2.27
C HIS A 55 -3.78 -10.96 2.26
N PHE A 56 -4.45 -10.20 1.38
CA PHE A 56 -5.92 -10.16 1.28
C PHE A 56 -6.50 -11.16 0.27
N ALA A 57 -5.69 -11.65 -0.67
CA ALA A 57 -6.04 -12.67 -1.64
C ALA A 57 -4.89 -13.70 -1.73
N PRO A 58 -4.74 -14.56 -0.71
CA PRO A 58 -3.70 -15.59 -0.71
C PRO A 58 -3.92 -16.57 -1.88
N PRO A 59 -2.84 -17.03 -2.56
CA PRO A 59 -2.96 -18.01 -3.62
C PRO A 59 -3.52 -19.33 -3.08
N GLU A 60 -4.27 -20.05 -3.92
CA GLU A 60 -4.71 -21.41 -3.61
C GLU A 60 -3.49 -22.33 -3.39
N LYS A 61 -3.62 -23.27 -2.45
CA LYS A 61 -2.55 -24.18 -2.04
C LYS A 61 -2.23 -25.23 -3.10
#